data_AF-A0A4Y2A7H7-F1
#
_entry.id   AF-A0A4Y2A7H7-F1
#
_cell.length_a   1.000
_cell.length_b   1.000
_cell.length_c   1.000
_cell.angle_alpha   90.00
_cell.angle_beta   90.00
_cell.angle_gamma   90.00
#
_symmetry.space_group_name_H-M   'P 1'
#
loop_
_entity.id
_entity.type
_entity.pdbx_description
1 polymer ?
#
loop_
_entity_poly.entity_id
_entity_poly.type
_entity_poly.pdbx_seq_one_letter_code
_entity_poly.pdbx_strand_id
1 'polypeptide(L)'
;MRKFDSDLQSFTETKGGLKFDVVLSDSPSKRARKVIPSPTKKDLSLSEIEEKLEAAERRRLSQLYKEQNMRSRRLNRVIEVQKNKNIYTKSFKMKAMESYYKKMLKAGKNREAYLMSIQKKNRDLLMRVNEIKNTSLFLRENQFDTFCHKFSELLQV
;
A
#
# COMPACT_ATOMS: atom_id res chain seq x y z
N MET A 1 -5.90 -84.33 37.73
CA MET A 1 -6.16 -84.09 36.29
C MET A 1 -7.64 -83.79 36.12
N ARG A 2 -8.01 -82.67 35.47
CA ARG A 2 -9.43 -82.41 35.10
C ARG A 2 -9.75 -83.25 33.87
N LYS A 3 -10.74 -84.14 33.94
CA LYS A 3 -11.30 -84.82 32.76
C LYS A 3 -12.20 -83.82 32.03
N PHE A 4 -11.99 -83.62 30.74
CA PHE A 4 -12.89 -82.85 29.88
C PHE A 4 -13.79 -83.84 29.16
N ASP A 5 -15.09 -83.78 29.43
CA ASP A 5 -16.09 -84.53 28.66
C ASP A 5 -16.20 -83.86 27.28
N SER A 6 -15.83 -84.58 26.23
CA SER A 6 -15.78 -84.09 24.84
C SER A 6 -16.95 -84.67 24.06
N ASP A 7 -17.79 -83.80 23.48
CA ASP A 7 -18.98 -84.19 22.73
C ASP A 7 -18.79 -83.96 21.22
N LEU A 8 -19.24 -84.93 20.41
CA LEU A 8 -19.21 -84.87 18.95
C LEU A 8 -20.58 -84.38 18.43
N GLN A 9 -20.62 -83.23 17.74
CA GLN A 9 -21.91 -82.62 17.34
C GLN A 9 -22.29 -82.83 15.88
N SER A 10 -21.34 -82.93 14.96
CA SER A 10 -21.62 -83.11 13.53
C SER A 10 -20.62 -84.08 12.92
N PHE A 11 -21.09 -84.96 12.02
CA PHE A 11 -20.28 -85.96 11.34
C PHE A 11 -20.80 -86.12 9.91
N THR A 12 -19.93 -85.89 8.92
CA THR A 12 -20.24 -86.08 7.50
C THR A 12 -19.10 -86.83 6.83
N GLU A 13 -19.39 -88.02 6.32
CA GLU A 13 -18.43 -88.85 5.59
C GLU A 13 -18.69 -88.77 4.08
N THR A 14 -17.63 -88.56 3.32
CA THR A 14 -17.65 -88.58 1.85
C THR A 14 -16.55 -89.52 1.35
N LYS A 15 -16.61 -89.92 0.07
CA LYS A 15 -15.58 -90.78 -0.54
C LYS A 15 -14.14 -90.24 -0.41
N GLY A 16 -13.98 -88.93 -0.19
CA GLY A 16 -12.70 -88.26 0.00
C GLY A 16 -12.27 -88.08 1.46
N GLY A 17 -13.06 -88.53 2.44
CA GLY A 17 -12.71 -88.46 3.85
C GLY A 17 -13.85 -87.99 4.76
N LEU A 18 -13.50 -87.79 6.02
CA LEU A 18 -14.43 -87.54 7.10
C LEU A 18 -14.26 -86.13 7.69
N LYS A 19 -15.36 -85.41 7.85
CA LYS A 19 -15.43 -84.14 8.60
C LYS A 19 -16.29 -84.33 9.84
N PHE A 20 -15.78 -83.89 10.99
CA PHE A 20 -16.54 -83.83 12.23
C PHE A 20 -16.17 -82.62 13.07
N ASP A 21 -17.14 -82.13 13.86
CA ASP A 21 -16.93 -81.03 14.80
C ASP A 21 -16.90 -81.57 16.25
N VAL A 22 -15.78 -81.36 16.95
CA VAL A 22 -15.60 -81.73 18.37
C VAL A 22 -15.75 -80.49 19.25
N VAL A 23 -16.67 -80.56 20.21
CA VAL A 23 -16.85 -79.52 21.22
C VAL A 23 -16.19 -80.00 22.52
N LEU A 24 -15.08 -79.37 22.89
CA LEU A 24 -14.29 -79.72 24.08
C LEU A 24 -14.84 -79.14 25.39
N SER A 25 -15.71 -78.13 25.28
CA SER A 25 -16.42 -77.50 26.38
C SER A 25 -17.55 -76.64 25.84
N ASP A 26 -18.70 -76.62 26.51
CA ASP A 26 -19.75 -75.63 26.23
C ASP A 26 -19.18 -74.22 26.42
N SER A 27 -19.15 -73.43 25.33
CA SER A 27 -18.72 -72.02 25.41
C SER A 27 -19.60 -71.28 26.44
N PRO A 28 -19.01 -70.57 27.43
CA PRO A 28 -19.78 -69.88 28.48
C PRO A 28 -20.65 -68.74 27.94
N SER A 29 -20.59 -68.45 26.65
CA SER A 29 -21.42 -67.46 25.97
C SER A 29 -22.17 -68.09 24.80
N LYS A 30 -23.34 -68.70 25.08
CA LYS A 30 -24.44 -68.85 24.10
C LYS A 30 -25.13 -67.50 23.77
N ARG A 31 -24.56 -66.36 24.19
CA ARG A 31 -25.05 -65.05 23.76
C ARG A 31 -24.53 -64.82 22.35
N ALA A 32 -25.45 -64.76 21.38
CA ALA A 32 -25.15 -64.23 20.06
C ALA A 32 -24.31 -62.96 20.23
N ARG A 33 -23.18 -62.86 19.51
CA ARG A 33 -22.40 -61.61 19.50
C ARG A 33 -23.42 -60.51 19.20
N LYS A 34 -23.49 -59.48 20.06
CA LYS A 34 -24.24 -58.26 19.73
C LYS A 34 -23.52 -57.62 18.55
N VAL A 35 -23.79 -58.11 17.35
CA VAL A 35 -23.35 -57.50 16.11
C VAL A 35 -24.13 -56.20 16.07
N ILE A 36 -23.43 -55.10 16.34
CA ILE A 36 -23.94 -53.78 16.02
C ILE A 36 -24.25 -53.86 14.52
N PRO A 37 -25.51 -53.68 14.08
CA PRO A 37 -25.83 -53.80 12.67
C PRO A 37 -24.99 -52.75 11.94
N SER A 38 -24.02 -53.22 11.15
CA SER A 38 -23.35 -52.35 10.20
C SER A 38 -24.43 -51.76 9.31
N PRO A 39 -24.36 -50.46 8.96
CA PRO A 39 -25.32 -49.86 8.04
C PRO A 39 -25.51 -50.78 6.84
N THR A 40 -26.75 -51.14 6.54
CA THR A 40 -27.08 -51.97 5.38
C THR A 40 -26.42 -51.34 4.17
N LYS A 41 -25.57 -52.10 3.47
CA LYS A 41 -24.96 -51.64 2.23
C LYS A 41 -26.11 -51.35 1.27
N LYS A 42 -26.38 -50.07 1.04
CA LYS A 42 -27.28 -49.65 -0.03
C LYS A 42 -26.54 -49.91 -1.33
N ASP A 43 -27.14 -50.68 -2.22
CA ASP A 43 -26.65 -50.82 -3.58
C ASP A 43 -26.78 -49.44 -4.26
N LEU A 44 -25.63 -48.84 -4.56
CA LEU A 44 -25.57 -47.52 -5.18
C LEU A 44 -25.93 -47.66 -6.65
N SER A 45 -26.81 -46.78 -7.14
CA SER A 45 -27.04 -46.68 -8.58
C SER A 45 -25.84 -46.04 -9.28
N LEU A 46 -25.66 -46.30 -10.58
CA LEU A 46 -24.59 -45.70 -11.38
C LEU A 46 -24.63 -44.16 -11.32
N SER A 47 -25.83 -43.58 -11.35
CA SER A 47 -26.06 -42.14 -11.24
C SER A 47 -25.57 -41.56 -9.90
N GLU A 48 -25.84 -42.25 -8.78
CA GLU A 48 -25.37 -41.81 -7.45
C GLU A 48 -23.85 -41.90 -7.30
N ILE A 49 -23.19 -42.83 -8.02
CA ILE A 49 -21.73 -42.95 -8.04
C ILE A 49 -21.13 -41.77 -8.83
N GLU A 50 -21.67 -41.49 -10.01
CA GLU A 50 -21.25 -40.36 -10.85
C GLU A 50 -21.43 -39.02 -10.13
N GLU A 51 -22.57 -38.80 -9.49
CA GLU A 51 -22.84 -37.58 -8.72
C GLU A 51 -21.82 -37.39 -7.58
N LYS A 52 -21.48 -38.46 -6.87
CA LYS A 52 -20.47 -38.41 -5.79
C LYS A 52 -19.08 -38.10 -6.31
N LEU A 53 -18.70 -38.66 -7.47
CA LEU A 53 -17.44 -38.37 -8.13
C LEU A 53 -17.39 -36.91 -8.59
N GLU A 54 -18.45 -36.42 -9.24
CA GLU A 54 -18.54 -35.04 -9.68
C GLU A 54 -18.53 -34.05 -8.50
N ALA A 55 -19.25 -34.35 -7.41
CA ALA A 55 -19.19 -33.56 -6.19
C ALA A 55 -17.78 -33.52 -5.56
N ALA A 56 -17.02 -34.61 -5.65
CA ALA A 56 -15.63 -34.61 -5.20
C ALA A 56 -14.74 -33.74 -6.10
N GLU A 57 -14.93 -33.80 -7.41
CA GLU A 57 -14.19 -32.95 -8.36
C GLU A 57 -14.52 -31.46 -8.19
N ARG A 58 -15.80 -31.10 -8.05
CA ARG A 58 -16.24 -29.72 -7.77
C ARG A 58 -15.61 -29.18 -6.49
N ARG A 59 -15.50 -30.00 -5.43
CA ARG A 59 -14.80 -29.61 -4.19
C ARG A 59 -13.31 -29.37 -4.43
N ARG A 60 -12.63 -30.24 -5.17
CA ARG A 60 -11.21 -30.08 -5.54
C ARG A 60 -11.00 -28.77 -6.31
N LEU A 61 -11.79 -28.54 -7.35
CA LEU A 61 -11.71 -27.33 -8.16
C LEU A 61 -12.00 -26.08 -7.32
N SER A 62 -13.04 -26.11 -6.47
CA SER A 62 -13.36 -24.99 -5.58
C SER A 62 -12.20 -24.62 -4.65
N GLN A 63 -11.49 -25.62 -4.10
CA GLN A 63 -10.31 -25.39 -3.27
C GLN A 63 -9.18 -24.76 -4.09
N LEU A 64 -8.89 -25.28 -5.28
CA LEU A 64 -7.86 -24.74 -6.18
C LEU A 64 -8.16 -23.28 -6.57
N TYR A 65 -9.40 -22.96 -6.93
CA TYR A 65 -9.82 -21.58 -7.22
C TYR A 65 -9.67 -20.66 -6.01
N LYS A 66 -10.00 -21.12 -4.81
CA LYS A 66 -9.81 -20.35 -3.56
C LYS A 66 -8.33 -20.05 -3.32
N GLU A 67 -7.46 -21.05 -3.47
CA GLU A 67 -6.02 -20.86 -3.32
C GLU A 67 -5.46 -19.89 -4.37
N GLN A 68 -5.86 -20.06 -5.64
CA GLN A 68 -5.47 -19.16 -6.71
C GLN A 68 -5.91 -17.72 -6.44
N ASN A 69 -7.15 -17.52 -6.02
CA ASN A 69 -7.67 -16.19 -5.68
C ASN A 69 -6.91 -15.57 -4.49
N MET A 70 -6.58 -16.36 -3.47
CA MET A 70 -5.76 -15.90 -2.34
C MET A 70 -4.36 -15.47 -2.78
N ARG A 71 -3.72 -16.22 -3.70
CA ARG A 71 -2.43 -15.84 -4.29
C ARG A 71 -2.55 -14.55 -5.12
N SER A 72 -3.54 -14.45 -5.99
CA SER A 72 -3.80 -13.25 -6.80
C SER A 72 -4.06 -12.01 -5.94
N ARG A 73 -4.84 -12.14 -4.86
CA ARG A 73 -5.08 -11.03 -3.91
C ARG A 73 -3.79 -10.55 -3.24
N ARG A 74 -2.92 -11.48 -2.83
CA ARG A 74 -1.61 -11.13 -2.24
C ARG A 74 -0.73 -10.41 -3.25
N LEU A 75 -0.67 -10.89 -4.50
CA LEU A 75 0.10 -10.25 -5.56
C LEU A 75 -0.42 -8.84 -5.86
N ASN A 76 -1.74 -8.67 -6.00
CA ASN A 76 -2.36 -7.37 -6.24
C ASN A 76 -2.03 -6.38 -5.11
N ARG A 77 -2.05 -6.83 -3.85
CA ARG A 77 -1.68 -5.99 -2.71
C ARG A 77 -0.22 -5.54 -2.78
N VAL A 78 0.70 -6.42 -3.17
CA VAL A 78 2.12 -6.06 -3.35
C VAL A 78 2.28 -5.01 -4.45
N ILE A 79 1.61 -5.20 -5.59
CA ILE A 79 1.62 -4.25 -6.70
C ILE A 79 1.07 -2.88 -6.27
N GLU A 80 -0.05 -2.87 -5.55
CA GLU A 80 -0.69 -1.65 -5.06
C GLU A 80 0.21 -0.89 -4.08
N VAL A 81 0.82 -1.59 -3.11
CA VAL A 81 1.77 -0.98 -2.18
C VAL A 81 2.96 -0.36 -2.93
N GLN A 82 3.50 -1.06 -3.93
CA GLN A 82 4.61 -0.54 -4.73
C GLN A 82 4.19 0.68 -5.56
N LYS A 83 2.99 0.67 -6.16
CA LYS A 83 2.42 1.81 -6.87
C LYS A 83 2.25 3.01 -5.94
N ASN A 84 1.72 2.81 -4.74
CA ASN A 84 1.52 3.86 -3.74
C ASN A 84 2.85 4.45 -3.26
N LYS A 85 3.87 3.61 -3.03
CA LYS A 85 5.23 4.06 -2.73
C LYS A 85 5.80 4.97 -3.82
N ASN A 86 5.62 4.59 -5.09
CA ASN A 86 6.10 5.38 -6.23
C ASN A 86 5.37 6.72 -6.34
N ILE A 87 4.04 6.73 -6.16
CA ILE A 87 3.22 7.95 -6.16
C ILE A 87 3.68 8.90 -5.05
N TYR A 88 3.84 8.39 -3.83
CA TYR A 88 4.29 9.19 -2.69
C TYR A 88 5.68 9.78 -2.94
N THR A 89 6.63 8.95 -3.41
CA THR A 89 8.00 9.39 -3.70
C THR A 89 8.02 10.48 -4.78
N LYS A 90 7.22 10.32 -5.84
CA LYS A 90 7.09 11.33 -6.90
C LYS A 90 6.49 12.62 -6.37
N SER A 91 5.40 12.55 -5.60
CA SER A 91 4.75 13.72 -4.99
C SER A 91 5.71 14.48 -4.06
N PHE A 92 6.46 13.75 -3.23
CA PHE A 92 7.44 14.34 -2.34
C PHE A 92 8.53 15.11 -3.10
N LYS A 93 9.12 14.50 -4.13
CA LYS A 93 10.13 15.16 -4.99
C LYS A 93 9.57 16.42 -5.65
N MET A 94 8.36 16.36 -6.19
CA MET A 94 7.71 17.51 -6.82
C MET A 94 7.48 18.66 -5.83
N LYS A 95 6.93 18.37 -4.65
CA LYS A 95 6.70 19.39 -3.60
C LYS A 95 8.00 20.01 -3.11
N ALA A 96 9.05 19.20 -2.94
CA ALA A 96 10.37 19.69 -2.55
C ALA A 96 10.95 20.65 -3.61
N MET A 97 10.85 20.27 -4.89
CA MET A 97 11.29 21.12 -6.01
C MET A 97 10.49 22.42 -6.08
N GLU A 98 9.17 22.35 -6.01
CA GLU A 98 8.30 23.54 -6.03
C GLU A 98 8.61 24.49 -4.87
N SER A 99 8.78 23.95 -3.65
CA SER A 99 9.17 24.76 -2.51
C SER A 99 10.54 25.41 -2.69
N TYR A 100 11.50 24.71 -3.31
CA TYR A 100 12.81 25.26 -3.62
C TYR A 100 12.71 26.41 -4.62
N TYR A 101 12.03 26.20 -5.76
CA TYR A 101 11.82 27.24 -6.76
C TYR A 101 11.11 28.47 -6.18
N LYS A 102 10.08 28.27 -5.37
CA LYS A 102 9.37 29.35 -4.68
C LYS A 102 10.29 30.17 -3.78
N LYS A 103 11.18 29.51 -3.02
CA LYS A 103 12.18 30.18 -2.17
C LYS A 103 13.19 30.96 -3.00
N MET A 104 13.70 30.38 -4.08
CA MET A 104 14.65 31.05 -4.97
C MET A 104 14.04 32.28 -5.65
N LEU A 105 12.82 32.15 -6.16
CA LEU A 105 12.08 33.27 -6.74
C LEU A 105 11.86 34.40 -5.73
N LYS A 106 11.46 34.06 -4.50
CA LYS A 106 11.28 35.06 -3.44
C LYS A 106 12.60 35.74 -3.09
N ALA A 107 13.69 34.98 -2.98
CA ALA A 107 15.01 35.53 -2.70
C ALA A 107 15.47 36.50 -3.82
N GLY A 108 15.26 36.13 -5.08
CA GLY A 108 15.53 36.99 -6.24
C GLY A 108 14.76 38.31 -6.19
N LYS A 109 13.43 38.23 -6.02
CA LYS A 109 12.56 39.42 -5.90
C LYS A 109 12.96 40.32 -4.73
N ASN A 110 13.27 39.75 -3.58
CA ASN A 110 13.70 40.51 -2.41
C ASN A 110 15.02 41.25 -2.66
N ARG A 111 15.98 40.58 -3.31
CA ARG A 111 17.26 41.17 -3.67
C ARG A 111 17.08 42.31 -4.67
N GLU A 112 16.25 42.12 -5.69
CA GLU A 112 15.95 43.14 -6.68
C GLU A 112 15.27 44.36 -6.05
N ALA A 113 14.26 44.15 -5.20
CA ALA A 113 13.59 45.22 -4.48
C ALA A 113 14.54 46.02 -3.59
N TYR A 114 15.48 45.34 -2.91
CA TYR A 114 16.51 45.98 -2.09
C TYR A 114 17.44 46.86 -2.94
N LEU A 115 17.94 46.34 -4.06
CA LEU A 115 18.79 47.11 -4.98
C LEU A 115 18.05 48.31 -5.57
N MET A 116 16.79 48.14 -5.96
CA MET A 116 15.95 49.23 -6.45
C MET A 116 15.73 50.31 -5.39
N SER A 117 15.56 49.92 -4.12
CA SER A 117 15.48 50.87 -3.00
C SER A 117 16.75 51.71 -2.86
N ILE A 118 17.93 51.08 -2.94
CA ILE A 118 19.21 51.80 -2.90
C ILE A 118 19.36 52.73 -4.09
N GLN A 119 19.10 52.23 -5.30
CA GLN A 119 19.20 53.03 -6.53
C GLN A 119 18.28 54.25 -6.47
N LYS A 120 17.04 54.07 -5.99
CA LYS A 120 16.10 55.18 -5.80
C LYS A 120 16.66 56.23 -4.83
N LYS A 121 17.12 55.80 -3.64
CA LYS A 121 17.73 56.72 -2.65
C LYS A 121 18.91 57.50 -3.24
N ASN A 122 19.77 56.83 -4.01
CA ASN A 122 20.90 57.49 -4.65
C ASN A 122 20.45 58.49 -5.72
N ARG A 123 19.43 58.17 -6.52
CA ARG A 123 18.85 59.11 -7.49
C ARG A 123 18.25 60.33 -6.79
N ASP A 124 17.50 60.13 -5.72
CA ASP A 124 16.88 61.21 -4.94
C ASP A 124 17.96 62.14 -4.34
N LEU A 125 19.06 61.57 -3.82
CA LEU A 125 20.20 62.35 -3.33
C LEU A 125 20.86 63.17 -4.45
N LEU A 126 21.10 62.56 -5.62
CA LEU A 126 21.70 63.26 -6.76
C LEU A 126 20.81 64.41 -7.27
N MET A 127 19.49 64.21 -7.33
CA MET A 127 18.55 65.26 -7.70
C MET A 127 18.63 66.42 -6.71
N ARG A 128 18.62 66.14 -5.40
CA ARG A 128 18.72 67.17 -4.37
C ARG A 128 20.03 67.96 -4.44
N VAL A 129 21.16 67.28 -4.69
CA VAL A 129 22.46 67.95 -4.87
C VAL A 129 22.44 68.88 -6.09
N ASN A 130 21.86 68.44 -7.21
CA ASN A 130 21.72 69.26 -8.40
C ASN A 130 20.79 70.46 -8.18
N GLU A 131 19.68 70.28 -7.48
CA GLU A 131 18.77 71.37 -7.09
C GLU A 131 19.52 72.43 -6.26
N ILE A 132 20.23 72.01 -5.20
CA ILE A 132 21.02 72.92 -4.37
C ILE A 132 22.05 73.67 -5.21
N LYS A 133 22.76 72.97 -6.11
CA LYS A 133 23.74 73.59 -7.00
C LYS A 133 23.09 74.64 -7.89
N ASN A 134 21.97 74.31 -8.54
CA ASN A 134 21.25 75.24 -9.41
C ASN A 134 20.73 76.46 -8.64
N THR A 135 20.16 76.27 -7.45
CA THR A 135 19.74 77.37 -6.57
C THR A 135 20.92 78.26 -6.17
N SER A 136 22.07 77.65 -5.82
CA SER A 136 23.28 78.41 -5.45
C SER A 136 23.83 79.24 -6.62
N LEU A 137 23.79 78.71 -7.84
CA LEU A 137 24.20 79.42 -9.05
C LEU A 137 23.26 80.61 -9.33
N PHE A 138 21.94 80.36 -9.28
CA PHE A 138 20.93 81.40 -9.47
C PHE A 138 21.08 82.54 -8.45
N LEU A 139 21.30 82.24 -7.17
CA LEU A 139 21.51 83.27 -6.15
C LEU A 139 22.79 84.08 -6.40
N ARG A 140 23.86 83.42 -6.87
CA ARG A 140 25.12 84.10 -7.22
C ARG A 140 24.96 85.04 -8.41
N GLU A 141 24.23 84.61 -9.43
CA GLU A 141 23.90 85.44 -10.61
C GLU A 141 23.07 86.66 -10.20
N ASN A 142 22.00 86.48 -9.43
CA ASN A 142 21.20 87.60 -8.95
C ASN A 142 21.98 88.57 -8.04
N GLN A 143 22.87 88.07 -7.19
CA GLN A 143 23.73 88.93 -6.36
C GLN A 143 24.70 89.75 -7.22
N PHE A 144 25.25 89.14 -8.27
CA PHE A 144 26.10 89.83 -9.24
C PHE A 144 25.33 90.92 -9.99
N ASP A 145 24.13 90.60 -10.48
CA ASP A 145 23.27 91.56 -11.17
C ASP A 145 22.87 92.72 -10.26
N THR A 146 22.51 92.43 -9.01
CA THR A 146 22.20 93.46 -8.00
C THR A 146 23.41 94.35 -7.69
N PHE A 147 24.60 93.76 -7.60
CA PHE A 147 25.84 94.51 -7.41
C PHE A 147 26.14 95.43 -8.60
N CYS A 148 26.05 94.90 -9.82
CA CYS A 148 26.25 95.67 -11.05
C CYS A 148 25.25 96.83 -11.16
N HIS A 149 23.98 96.61 -10.81
CA HIS A 149 22.97 97.66 -10.83
C HIS A 149 23.26 98.78 -9.83
N LYS A 150 23.55 98.43 -8.57
CA LYS A 150 23.95 99.41 -7.54
C LYS A 150 25.24 100.16 -7.88
N PHE A 151 26.21 99.47 -8.47
CA PHE A 151 27.45 100.10 -8.91
C PHE A 151 27.21 101.10 -10.04
N SER A 152 26.31 100.77 -10.99
CA SER A 152 25.91 101.70 -12.04
C SER A 152 25.17 102.93 -11.49
N GLU A 153 24.33 102.78 -10.46
CA GLU A 153 23.66 103.90 -9.81
C GLU A 153 24.66 104.85 -9.12
N LEU A 154 25.70 104.29 -8.47
CA LEU A 154 26.74 105.07 -7.80
C LEU A 154 27.64 105.86 -8.77
N LEU A 155 27.77 105.42 -10.02
CA LEU A 155 28.56 106.10 -11.05
C LEU A 155 27.78 107.17 -11.85
N GLN A 156 26.46 107.28 -11.62
CA GLN A 156 25.59 108.27 -12.29
C GLN A 156 25.35 109.53 -11.45
N VAL A 157 26.13 109.76 -10.40
CA VAL A 157 26.19 111.00 -9.58
C VAL A 157 27.51 111.71 -9.86
#